data_AF-A0A7S3AS44-F1
#
_entry.id   AF-A0A7S3AS44-F1
#
_cell.length_a   1.000
_cell.length_b   1.000
_cell.length_c   1.000
_cell.angle_alpha   90.00
_cell.angle_beta   90.00
_cell.angle_gamma   90.00
#
_symmetry.space_group_name_H-M   'P 1'
#
loop_
_entity.id
_entity.type
_entity.pdbx_description
1 polymer ?
#
loop_
_entity_poly.entity_id
_entity_poly.type
_entity_poly.pdbx_seq_one_letter_code
_entity_poly.pdbx_strand_id
1 'polypeptide(L)'
;QRVETKLAGSRVEQVINRVRVAEPVARDSRERGRNIPQSVAASRATVADPSIAGNSTDLPMAPTKRRTQKDQQEEEGGAGVYSMPLQRQWELKQPEWVNDCIPEIMDGKNILDFVDPDIEQKLAELEAEEEERAQLAALDADGDMMDDDVTEAQSRVGVLAKAIRKRKGVIREKARMEKKNNHPTMSRATTARRKTVSEFVEHMGAMGVKTKAKALANLRKAASPKANGPDSRGRSATRDGGSGMEVDVAVVGSKRGRSQVPQDRSITRRNPSQMARSRSPSASGLRDEKDLKKAEKMAKQSQRKITIMGHAGESDRRIPCKRPKHLNSGKRGMGKTDRR
;
A
#
# COMPACT_ATOMS: atom_id res chain seq x y z
N GLN A 1 -61.40 32.03 52.51
CA GLN A 1 -60.57 31.47 53.60
C GLN A 1 -59.22 30.84 53.18
N ARG A 2 -59.10 29.94 52.18
CA ARG A 2 -57.78 29.31 51.84
C ARG A 2 -56.75 30.24 51.19
N VAL A 3 -57.17 31.13 50.29
CA VAL A 3 -56.27 32.10 49.66
C VAL A 3 -55.92 33.23 50.63
N GLU A 4 -56.90 33.69 51.42
CA GLU A 4 -56.70 34.67 52.51
C GLU A 4 -55.67 34.21 53.55
N THR A 5 -55.75 32.95 54.00
CA THR A 5 -54.76 32.36 54.93
C THR A 5 -53.37 32.21 54.30
N LYS A 6 -53.28 32.03 52.98
CA LYS A 6 -52.01 32.03 52.25
C LYS A 6 -51.44 33.44 52.10
N LEU A 7 -52.29 34.43 51.80
CA LEU A 7 -51.96 35.85 51.71
C LEU A 7 -51.47 36.42 53.04
N ALA A 8 -52.01 35.96 54.17
CA ALA A 8 -51.56 36.34 55.51
C ALA A 8 -50.19 35.74 55.90
N GLY A 9 -49.66 34.77 55.12
CA GLY A 9 -48.38 34.13 55.38
C GLY A 9 -47.28 34.58 54.41
N SER A 10 -46.01 34.49 54.84
CA SER A 10 -44.83 34.90 54.05
C SER A 10 -44.55 34.05 52.81
N ARG A 11 -45.28 32.95 52.60
CA ARG A 11 -45.12 32.07 51.43
C ARG A 11 -45.60 32.72 50.13
N VAL A 12 -46.40 33.78 50.20
CA VAL A 12 -46.82 34.52 49.01
C VAL A 12 -45.63 35.19 48.37
N GLU A 13 -44.72 35.77 49.16
CA GLU A 13 -43.52 36.47 48.67
C GLU A 13 -42.63 35.57 47.80
N GLN A 14 -42.55 34.28 48.14
CA GLN A 14 -41.84 33.27 47.34
C GLN A 14 -42.50 32.99 45.98
N VAL A 15 -43.79 33.29 45.82
CA VAL A 15 -44.59 33.03 44.60
C VAL A 15 -44.94 34.31 43.83
N ILE A 16 -44.70 35.51 44.39
CA ILE A 16 -44.97 36.81 43.74
C ILE A 16 -44.37 36.88 42.33
N ASN A 17 -43.14 36.38 42.14
CA ASN A 17 -42.48 36.38 40.84
C ASN A 17 -43.19 35.54 39.77
N ARG A 18 -44.00 34.55 40.15
CA ARG A 18 -44.81 33.72 39.23
C ARG A 18 -46.18 34.34 38.94
N VAL A 19 -46.68 35.17 39.85
CA VAL A 19 -47.96 35.87 39.71
C VAL A 19 -47.79 37.17 38.93
N ARG A 20 -46.63 37.81 39.03
CA ARG A 20 -46.31 39.04 38.31
C ARG A 20 -46.14 38.77 36.81
N VAL A 21 -47.04 39.34 36.00
CA VAL A 21 -46.89 39.41 34.54
C VAL A 21 -46.10 40.67 34.18
N ALA A 22 -45.07 40.53 33.34
CA ALA A 22 -44.28 41.65 32.86
C ALA A 22 -44.95 42.28 31.63
N GLU A 23 -45.20 43.58 31.68
CA GLU A 23 -45.70 44.34 30.53
C GLU A 23 -44.51 44.94 29.76
N PRO A 24 -44.37 44.64 28.45
CA PRO A 24 -43.26 45.16 27.67
C PRO A 24 -43.43 46.66 27.42
N VAL A 25 -42.40 47.44 27.78
CA VAL A 25 -42.33 48.86 27.41
C VAL A 25 -41.92 48.98 25.94
N ALA A 26 -42.61 49.82 25.18
CA ALA A 26 -42.30 50.06 23.77
C ALA A 26 -40.90 50.69 23.64
N ARG A 27 -39.96 49.93 23.07
CA ARG A 27 -38.56 50.36 22.90
C ARG A 27 -38.31 51.05 21.56
N ASP A 28 -38.84 50.47 20.48
CA ASP A 28 -38.62 50.86 19.08
C ASP A 28 -39.98 50.94 18.35
N SER A 29 -40.06 51.63 17.21
CA SER A 29 -41.27 51.75 16.36
C SER A 29 -41.52 50.56 15.42
N ARG A 30 -40.76 49.46 15.55
CA ARG A 30 -40.91 48.27 14.70
C ARG A 30 -42.01 47.36 15.24
N GLU A 31 -43.05 47.14 14.43
CA GLU A 31 -44.11 46.20 14.77
C GLU A 31 -43.62 44.75 14.68
N ARG A 32 -43.65 44.04 15.80
CA ARG A 32 -43.36 42.60 15.87
C ARG A 32 -44.67 41.85 16.02
N GLY A 33 -45.40 41.76 14.91
CA GLY A 33 -46.69 41.09 14.84
C GLY A 33 -46.60 39.57 15.03
N ARG A 34 -47.76 38.93 15.23
CA ARG A 34 -47.87 37.47 15.27
C ARG A 34 -47.96 36.94 13.84
N ASN A 35 -47.05 36.05 13.44
CA ASN A 35 -47.14 35.38 12.13
C ASN A 35 -47.81 34.01 12.30
N ILE A 36 -49.12 33.95 12.02
CA ILE A 36 -49.89 32.70 12.03
C ILE A 36 -50.25 32.39 10.57
N PRO A 37 -49.77 31.26 10.00
CA PRO A 37 -50.11 30.91 8.63
C PRO A 37 -51.61 30.62 8.50
N GLN A 38 -52.20 31.04 7.37
CA GLN A 38 -53.63 30.92 7.10
C GLN A 38 -54.14 29.47 7.20
N SER A 39 -53.31 28.49 6.82
CA SER A 39 -53.63 27.06 6.91
C SER A 39 -53.97 26.61 8.34
N VAL A 40 -53.24 27.13 9.34
CA VAL A 40 -53.46 26.80 10.75
C VAL A 40 -54.69 27.53 11.28
N ALA A 41 -54.89 28.80 10.91
CA ALA A 41 -56.09 29.55 11.29
C ALA A 41 -57.36 28.87 10.75
N ALA A 42 -57.36 28.45 9.47
CA ALA A 42 -58.44 27.69 8.86
C ALA A 42 -58.68 26.36 9.58
N SER A 43 -57.62 25.59 9.89
CA SER A 43 -57.77 24.32 10.62
C SER A 43 -58.37 24.49 12.02
N ARG A 44 -58.03 25.59 12.70
CA ARG A 44 -58.59 25.92 14.03
C ARG A 44 -60.04 26.32 13.92
N ALA A 45 -60.40 27.09 12.89
CA ALA A 45 -61.79 27.45 12.62
C ALA A 45 -62.66 26.21 12.33
N THR A 46 -62.15 25.24 11.55
CA THR A 46 -62.88 23.99 11.27
C THR A 46 -63.08 23.10 12.50
N VAL A 47 -62.14 23.14 13.46
CA VAL A 47 -62.25 22.38 14.72
C VAL A 47 -63.15 23.11 15.73
N ALA A 48 -63.27 24.43 15.62
CA ALA A 48 -64.12 25.26 16.49
C ALA A 48 -65.60 25.26 16.08
N ASP A 49 -65.95 24.70 14.91
CA ASP A 49 -67.32 24.60 14.42
C ASP A 49 -68.09 23.54 15.25
N PRO A 50 -69.12 23.93 16.03
CA PRO A 50 -69.75 23.06 17.05
C PRO A 50 -70.56 21.89 16.47
N SER A 51 -70.77 21.84 15.15
CA SER A 51 -71.45 20.73 14.47
C SER A 51 -70.62 19.44 14.37
N ILE A 52 -69.29 19.52 14.60
CA ILE A 52 -68.33 18.40 14.49
C ILE A 52 -67.79 17.98 15.88
N ALA A 53 -68.10 18.73 16.95
CA ALA A 53 -67.59 18.50 18.29
C ALA A 53 -68.42 17.45 19.06
N GLY A 54 -67.95 16.19 19.05
CA GLY A 54 -68.44 15.17 19.99
C GLY A 54 -68.01 15.48 21.43
N ASN A 55 -68.95 15.41 22.39
CA ASN A 55 -68.76 15.65 23.83
C ASN A 55 -67.99 14.52 24.55
N SER A 56 -66.73 14.26 24.16
CA SER A 56 -65.86 13.31 24.85
C SER A 56 -64.53 13.98 25.22
N THR A 57 -64.17 13.87 26.49
CA THR A 57 -62.85 14.29 27.05
C THR A 57 -61.68 13.48 26.50
N ASP A 58 -61.93 12.40 25.77
CA ASP A 58 -60.95 11.72 24.95
C ASP A 58 -61.17 12.08 23.49
N LEU A 59 -60.20 12.85 22.93
CA LEU A 59 -59.89 13.12 21.53
C LEU A 59 -61.09 13.31 20.56
N PRO A 60 -61.23 14.46 19.87
CA PRO A 60 -62.33 14.65 18.93
C PRO A 60 -62.30 13.57 17.86
N MET A 61 -63.36 12.76 17.79
CA MET A 61 -63.66 11.92 16.62
C MET A 61 -64.02 12.84 15.47
N ALA A 62 -63.00 13.47 14.89
CA ALA A 62 -63.10 14.07 13.57
C ALA A 62 -63.55 12.96 12.60
N PRO A 63 -64.48 13.24 11.66
CA PRO A 63 -65.11 12.22 10.82
C PRO A 63 -64.13 11.40 9.97
N THR A 64 -62.87 11.83 9.83
CA THR A 64 -61.74 10.96 9.45
C THR A 64 -60.47 11.48 10.14
N LYS A 65 -59.90 10.70 11.07
CA LYS A 65 -58.57 11.00 11.61
C LYS A 65 -57.56 10.95 10.44
N ARG A 66 -56.80 12.03 10.20
CA ARG A 66 -55.73 12.01 9.18
C ARG A 66 -54.81 10.83 9.46
N ARG A 67 -54.56 10.00 8.44
CA ARG A 67 -53.70 8.82 8.56
C ARG A 67 -52.30 9.26 8.97
N THR A 68 -51.89 8.86 10.16
CA THR A 68 -50.58 9.24 10.72
C THR A 68 -49.51 8.25 10.30
N GLN A 69 -48.25 8.61 10.47
CA GLN A 69 -47.12 7.69 10.24
C GLN A 69 -47.15 6.50 11.21
N LYS A 70 -47.73 6.68 12.41
CA LYS A 70 -47.93 5.59 13.35
C LYS A 70 -48.93 4.56 12.81
N ASP A 71 -50.03 5.02 12.24
CA ASP A 71 -51.04 4.13 11.65
C ASP A 71 -50.43 3.36 10.45
N GLN A 72 -49.65 4.03 9.59
CA GLN A 72 -48.92 3.37 8.48
C GLN A 72 -47.92 2.32 8.96
N GLN A 73 -47.17 2.62 10.04
CA GLN A 73 -46.25 1.66 10.64
C GLN A 73 -46.97 0.40 11.14
N GLU A 74 -48.11 0.56 11.83
CA GLU A 74 -48.89 -0.58 12.34
C GLU A 74 -49.41 -1.47 11.19
N GLU A 75 -49.80 -0.88 10.07
CA GLU A 75 -50.25 -1.60 8.87
C GLU A 75 -49.11 -2.33 8.12
N GLU A 76 -47.93 -1.72 8.01
CA GLU A 76 -46.79 -2.23 7.21
C GLU A 76 -45.82 -3.13 7.99
N GLY A 77 -46.28 -3.70 9.13
CA GLY A 77 -45.54 -4.73 9.88
C GLY A 77 -45.02 -4.30 11.26
N GLY A 78 -45.41 -3.12 11.74
CA GLY A 78 -45.17 -2.67 13.11
C GLY A 78 -43.75 -2.17 13.38
N ALA A 79 -43.50 -1.89 14.66
CA ALA A 79 -42.22 -1.36 15.13
C ALA A 79 -41.09 -2.40 14.94
N GLY A 80 -40.04 -2.01 14.23
CA GLY A 80 -38.85 -2.83 13.99
C GLY A 80 -38.81 -3.52 12.61
N VAL A 81 -39.93 -3.60 11.90
CA VAL A 81 -40.00 -4.13 10.52
C VAL A 81 -40.18 -2.99 9.51
N TYR A 82 -41.12 -2.07 9.79
CA TYR A 82 -41.35 -0.91 8.93
C TYR A 82 -40.14 0.03 8.91
N SER A 83 -39.67 0.34 7.69
CA SER A 83 -38.64 1.35 7.44
C SER A 83 -39.26 2.52 6.70
N MET A 84 -39.22 3.71 7.31
CA MET A 84 -39.77 4.92 6.72
C MET A 84 -38.80 5.49 5.67
N PRO A 85 -39.19 5.62 4.39
CA PRO A 85 -38.37 6.33 3.41
C PRO A 85 -38.39 7.84 3.70
N LEU A 86 -37.26 8.39 4.13
CA LEU A 86 -37.10 9.83 4.44
C LEU A 86 -37.35 10.71 3.20
N GLN A 87 -37.00 10.20 2.01
CA GLN A 87 -37.18 10.84 0.72
C GLN A 87 -38.64 11.24 0.43
N ARG A 88 -39.62 10.51 0.98
CA ARG A 88 -41.06 10.73 0.73
C ARG A 88 -41.56 12.12 1.18
N GLN A 89 -40.82 12.79 2.06
CA GLN A 89 -41.15 14.13 2.55
C GLN A 89 -40.54 15.26 1.71
N TRP A 90 -39.70 14.94 0.73
CA TRP A 90 -38.99 15.94 -0.06
C TRP A 90 -39.89 16.52 -1.15
N GLU A 91 -39.92 17.85 -1.23
CA GLU A 91 -40.63 18.59 -2.27
C GLU A 91 -39.60 19.05 -3.31
N LEU A 92 -39.48 18.27 -4.40
CA LEU A 92 -38.60 18.58 -5.53
C LEU A 92 -39.39 19.23 -6.67
N LYS A 93 -38.69 19.97 -7.53
CA LYS A 93 -39.28 20.53 -8.77
C LYS A 93 -39.85 19.44 -9.68
N GLN A 94 -39.19 18.27 -9.70
CA GLN A 94 -39.65 17.08 -10.41
C GLN A 94 -39.83 15.96 -9.38
N PRO A 95 -41.06 15.42 -9.20
CA PRO A 95 -41.34 14.43 -8.17
C PRO A 95 -40.76 13.04 -8.48
N GLU A 96 -40.38 12.80 -9.74
CA GLU A 96 -39.83 11.52 -10.18
C GLU A 96 -38.45 11.25 -9.56
N TRP A 97 -37.65 12.30 -9.35
CA TRP A 97 -36.26 12.20 -8.87
C TRP A 97 -36.14 12.03 -7.35
N VAL A 98 -37.26 11.93 -6.63
CA VAL A 98 -37.27 11.83 -5.17
C VAL A 98 -36.48 10.61 -4.67
N ASN A 99 -36.47 9.53 -5.45
CA ASN A 99 -35.80 8.27 -5.08
C ASN A 99 -34.45 8.07 -5.77
N ASP A 100 -33.95 9.07 -6.50
CA ASP A 100 -32.68 8.95 -7.21
C ASP A 100 -31.49 8.98 -6.22
N CYS A 101 -30.48 8.14 -6.47
CA CYS A 101 -29.29 8.06 -5.65
C CYS A 101 -28.29 9.18 -6.03
N ILE A 102 -27.98 10.06 -5.08
CA ILE A 102 -26.97 11.11 -5.27
C ILE A 102 -25.57 10.51 -5.08
N PRO A 103 -24.67 10.59 -6.08
CA PRO A 103 -23.29 10.16 -5.90
C PRO A 103 -22.57 11.12 -4.93
N GLU A 104 -21.77 10.58 -4.01
CA GLU A 104 -21.05 11.38 -3.00
C GLU A 104 -19.59 11.60 -3.40
N ILE A 105 -18.92 10.57 -3.94
CA ILE A 105 -17.48 10.57 -4.21
C ILE A 105 -17.22 10.12 -5.64
N MET A 106 -16.43 10.90 -6.37
CA MET A 106 -15.91 10.56 -7.70
C MET A 106 -14.41 10.86 -7.76
N ASP A 107 -13.62 9.90 -8.25
CA ASP A 107 -12.15 10.01 -8.40
C ASP A 107 -11.39 10.51 -7.16
N GLY A 108 -11.88 10.14 -5.97
CA GLY A 108 -11.29 10.54 -4.69
C GLY A 108 -11.62 11.97 -4.26
N LYS A 109 -12.52 12.67 -4.97
CA LYS A 109 -13.05 13.99 -4.64
C LYS A 109 -14.52 13.90 -4.24
N ASN A 110 -14.96 14.78 -3.34
CA ASN A 110 -16.36 14.90 -2.93
C ASN A 110 -17.13 15.74 -3.96
N ILE A 111 -18.29 15.28 -4.38
CA ILE A 111 -19.11 15.96 -5.40
C ILE A 111 -19.77 17.22 -4.83
N LEU A 112 -20.16 17.22 -3.54
CA LEU A 112 -20.83 18.38 -2.91
C LEU A 112 -19.97 19.66 -2.98
N ASP A 113 -18.65 19.51 -3.05
CA ASP A 113 -17.71 20.62 -3.15
C ASP A 113 -17.76 21.29 -4.54
N PHE A 114 -18.36 20.63 -5.53
CA PHE A 114 -18.49 21.09 -6.92
C PHE A 114 -19.96 21.35 -7.33
N VAL A 115 -20.93 21.36 -6.39
CA VAL A 115 -22.32 21.69 -6.72
C VAL A 115 -22.54 23.19 -6.61
N ASP A 116 -22.45 23.89 -7.75
CA ASP A 116 -22.72 25.33 -7.88
C ASP A 116 -23.79 25.59 -8.96
N PRO A 117 -24.66 26.60 -8.76
CA PRO A 117 -25.66 26.96 -9.78
C PRO A 117 -25.02 27.49 -11.08
N ASP A 118 -23.83 28.10 -11.00
CA ASP A 118 -23.14 28.76 -12.11
C ASP A 118 -21.90 27.97 -12.61
N ILE A 119 -21.86 26.64 -12.39
CA ILE A 119 -20.67 25.83 -12.69
C ILE A 119 -20.30 25.81 -14.18
N GLU A 120 -21.28 25.86 -15.08
CA GLU A 120 -21.06 25.86 -16.52
C GLU A 120 -20.32 27.14 -16.99
N GLN A 121 -20.62 28.29 -16.37
CA GLN A 121 -19.95 29.55 -16.69
C GLN A 121 -18.48 29.51 -16.26
N LYS A 122 -18.21 29.03 -15.03
CA LYS A 122 -16.85 28.86 -14.52
C LYS A 122 -16.05 27.85 -15.36
N LEU A 123 -16.70 26.80 -15.86
CA LEU A 123 -16.06 25.81 -16.72
C LEU A 123 -15.68 26.42 -18.09
N ALA A 124 -16.59 27.20 -18.70
CA ALA A 124 -16.32 27.86 -19.98
C ALA A 124 -15.16 28.88 -19.89
N GLU A 125 -15.06 29.62 -18.77
CA GLU A 125 -13.94 30.53 -18.51
C GLU A 125 -12.60 29.77 -18.39
N LEU A 126 -12.61 28.62 -17.72
CA LEU A 126 -11.42 27.77 -17.57
C LEU A 126 -11.00 27.12 -18.89
N GLU A 127 -11.94 26.65 -19.70
CA GLU A 127 -11.66 26.09 -21.02
C GLU A 127 -11.01 27.14 -21.94
N ALA A 128 -11.49 28.38 -21.92
CA ALA A 128 -10.87 29.48 -22.67
C ALA A 128 -9.42 29.77 -22.20
N GLU A 129 -9.18 29.79 -20.89
CA GLU A 129 -7.83 29.95 -20.33
C GLU A 129 -6.90 28.78 -20.71
N GLU A 130 -7.41 27.54 -20.72
CA GLU A 130 -6.66 26.35 -21.14
C GLU A 130 -6.35 26.36 -22.63
N GLU A 131 -7.27 26.83 -23.48
CA GLU A 131 -7.03 26.99 -24.92
C GLU A 131 -5.92 28.02 -25.19
N GLU A 132 -5.94 29.17 -24.50
CA GLU A 132 -4.87 30.18 -24.60
C GLU A 132 -3.51 29.59 -24.16
N ARG A 133 -3.48 28.84 -23.05
CA ARG A 133 -2.27 28.14 -22.61
C ARG A 133 -1.81 27.09 -23.60
N ALA A 134 -2.73 26.32 -24.18
CA ALA A 134 -2.42 25.28 -25.15
C ALA A 134 -1.83 25.88 -26.43
N GLN A 135 -2.36 27.02 -26.89
CA GLN A 135 -1.80 27.76 -28.03
C GLN A 135 -0.38 28.24 -27.73
N LEU A 136 -0.14 28.82 -26.55
CA LEU A 136 1.21 29.22 -26.13
C LEU A 136 2.17 28.03 -26.03
N ALA A 137 1.71 26.91 -25.46
CA ALA A 137 2.51 25.70 -25.34
C ALA A 137 2.81 25.06 -26.71
N ALA A 138 1.89 25.13 -27.66
CA ALA A 138 2.12 24.68 -29.03
C ALA A 138 3.18 25.55 -29.73
N LEU A 139 3.12 26.88 -29.55
CA LEU A 139 4.14 27.79 -30.08
C LEU A 139 5.53 27.56 -29.44
N ASP A 140 5.58 27.26 -28.14
CA ASP A 140 6.84 26.92 -27.44
C ASP A 140 7.39 25.55 -27.89
N ALA A 141 6.51 24.56 -28.09
CA ALA A 141 6.88 23.25 -28.62
C ALA A 141 7.41 23.32 -30.06
N ASP A 142 6.83 24.18 -30.91
CA ASP A 142 7.33 24.44 -32.26
C ASP A 142 8.63 25.28 -32.25
N GLY A 143 8.88 26.03 -31.16
CA GLY A 143 10.12 26.81 -30.95
C GLY A 143 11.32 25.98 -30.50
N ASP A 144 11.12 24.73 -30.04
CA ASP A 144 12.19 23.79 -29.65
C ASP A 144 12.77 22.99 -30.84
N MET A 145 12.56 23.48 -32.07
CA MET A 145 13.32 23.08 -33.26
C MET A 145 14.76 23.63 -33.13
N MET A 146 15.47 23.15 -32.12
CA MET A 146 16.88 23.40 -31.84
C MET A 146 17.69 23.04 -33.08
N ASP A 147 18.55 23.98 -33.54
CA ASP A 147 19.52 23.79 -34.64
C ASP A 147 19.99 22.33 -34.72
N ASP A 148 19.69 21.67 -35.84
CA ASP A 148 19.97 20.24 -36.08
C ASP A 148 21.44 19.86 -35.76
N ASP A 149 22.36 20.81 -35.94
CA ASP A 149 23.78 20.62 -35.64
C ASP A 149 24.08 20.42 -34.14
N VAL A 150 23.31 21.04 -33.24
CA VAL A 150 23.48 20.92 -31.78
C VAL A 150 22.89 19.59 -31.28
N THR A 151 21.75 19.17 -31.83
CA THR A 151 21.07 17.93 -31.44
C THR A 151 21.86 16.69 -31.87
N GLU A 152 22.48 16.71 -33.06
CA GLU A 152 23.40 15.66 -33.51
C GLU A 152 24.65 15.54 -32.61
N ALA A 153 25.24 16.66 -32.22
CA ALA A 153 26.41 16.66 -31.34
C ALA A 153 26.06 16.09 -29.95
N GLN A 154 24.92 16.49 -29.38
CA GLN A 154 24.44 15.99 -28.09
C GLN A 154 24.07 14.50 -28.13
N SER A 155 23.44 14.04 -29.21
CA SER A 155 23.09 12.61 -29.36
C SER A 155 24.34 11.73 -29.48
N ARG A 156 25.37 12.16 -30.23
CA ARG A 156 26.68 11.49 -30.29
C ARG A 156 27.34 11.41 -28.92
N VAL A 157 27.34 12.49 -28.15
CA VAL A 157 27.84 12.52 -26.77
C VAL A 157 27.03 11.57 -25.87
N GLY A 158 25.71 11.54 -26.02
CA GLY A 158 24.81 10.66 -25.27
C GLY A 158 25.07 9.16 -25.51
N VAL A 159 25.25 8.77 -26.77
CA VAL A 159 25.59 7.38 -27.17
C VAL A 159 26.95 6.98 -26.60
N LEU A 160 27.96 7.84 -26.74
CA LEU A 160 29.30 7.61 -26.23
C LEU A 160 29.30 7.53 -24.69
N ALA A 161 28.57 8.40 -24.00
CA ALA A 161 28.42 8.38 -22.54
C ALA A 161 27.74 7.08 -22.05
N LYS A 162 26.71 6.58 -22.75
CA LYS A 162 26.08 5.27 -22.46
C LYS A 162 27.09 4.12 -22.61
N ALA A 163 27.90 4.12 -23.67
CA ALA A 163 28.94 3.11 -23.88
C ALA A 163 30.00 3.13 -22.74
N ILE A 164 30.44 4.31 -22.32
CA ILE A 164 31.38 4.48 -21.20
C ILE A 164 30.78 3.94 -19.89
N ARG A 165 29.52 4.28 -19.57
CA ARG A 165 28.84 3.80 -18.35
C ARG A 165 28.71 2.28 -18.34
N LYS A 166 28.32 1.67 -19.46
CA LYS A 166 28.24 0.21 -19.62
C LYS A 166 29.60 -0.44 -19.38
N ARG A 167 30.67 0.09 -19.98
CA ARG A 167 32.03 -0.43 -19.80
C ARG A 167 32.53 -0.28 -18.35
N LYS A 168 32.27 0.86 -17.71
CA LYS A 168 32.56 1.08 -16.27
C LYS A 168 31.79 0.10 -15.38
N GLY A 169 30.53 -0.23 -15.72
CA GLY A 169 29.74 -1.26 -15.04
C GLY A 169 30.42 -2.63 -15.07
N VAL A 170 30.78 -3.10 -16.27
CA VAL A 170 31.46 -4.39 -16.47
C VAL A 170 32.79 -4.46 -15.69
N ILE A 171 33.58 -3.37 -15.67
CA ILE A 171 34.84 -3.33 -14.91
C ILE A 171 34.59 -3.45 -13.40
N ARG A 172 33.59 -2.75 -12.86
CA ARG A 172 33.23 -2.84 -11.43
C ARG A 172 32.74 -4.24 -11.05
N GLU A 173 31.93 -4.87 -11.89
CA GLU A 173 31.45 -6.24 -11.66
C GLU A 173 32.59 -7.26 -11.69
N LYS A 174 33.48 -7.18 -12.69
CA LYS A 174 34.68 -8.04 -12.76
C LYS A 174 35.55 -7.88 -11.50
N ALA A 175 35.81 -6.65 -11.06
CA ALA A 175 36.58 -6.40 -9.86
C ALA A 175 35.89 -6.91 -8.58
N ARG A 176 34.55 -6.84 -8.50
CA ARG A 176 33.79 -7.44 -7.39
C ARG A 176 33.88 -8.96 -7.41
N MET A 177 33.77 -9.59 -8.57
CA MET A 177 33.89 -11.05 -8.71
C MET A 177 35.28 -11.55 -8.33
N GLU A 178 36.34 -10.84 -8.72
CA GLU A 178 37.72 -11.18 -8.34
C GLU A 178 37.98 -11.05 -6.83
N LYS A 179 37.30 -10.11 -6.15
CA LYS A 179 37.43 -9.87 -4.70
C LYS A 179 36.48 -10.68 -3.82
N LYS A 180 35.47 -11.36 -4.40
CA LYS A 180 34.42 -12.08 -3.65
C LYS A 180 34.89 -13.41 -3.05
N ASN A 181 36.12 -13.83 -3.30
CA ASN A 181 36.63 -15.08 -2.78
C ASN A 181 37.29 -14.88 -1.41
N ASN A 182 36.93 -15.72 -0.43
CA ASN A 182 37.43 -15.65 0.94
C ASN A 182 38.87 -16.20 1.11
N HIS A 183 39.67 -16.17 0.04
CA HIS A 183 41.06 -16.63 0.01
C HIS A 183 41.99 -15.44 -0.32
N PRO A 184 43.26 -15.46 0.12
CA PRO A 184 44.22 -14.41 -0.23
C PRO A 184 44.35 -14.29 -1.76
N THR A 185 44.51 -13.06 -2.25
CA THR A 185 44.77 -12.80 -3.68
C THR A 185 46.17 -13.28 -4.05
N MET A 186 46.28 -14.10 -5.08
CA MET A 186 47.58 -14.59 -5.57
C MET A 186 48.44 -13.46 -6.12
N SER A 187 49.77 -13.57 -5.96
CA SER A 187 50.71 -12.56 -6.46
C SER A 187 50.69 -12.50 -7.99
N ARG A 188 50.88 -11.31 -8.57
CA ARG A 188 50.93 -11.13 -10.03
C ARG A 188 51.97 -12.04 -10.71
N ALA A 189 53.10 -12.30 -10.06
CA ALA A 189 54.15 -13.17 -10.57
C ALA A 189 53.71 -14.65 -10.68
N THR A 190 52.91 -15.14 -9.73
CA THR A 190 52.37 -16.51 -9.78
C THR A 190 51.24 -16.62 -10.79
N THR A 191 50.36 -15.60 -10.89
CA THR A 191 49.29 -15.57 -11.89
C THR A 191 49.84 -15.42 -13.32
N ALA A 192 50.92 -14.66 -13.52
CA ALA A 192 51.53 -14.46 -14.84
C ALA A 192 52.00 -15.76 -15.49
N ARG A 193 52.40 -16.76 -14.70
CA ARG A 193 52.80 -18.10 -15.18
C ARG A 193 51.65 -18.89 -15.80
N ARG A 194 50.39 -18.51 -15.55
CA ARG A 194 49.19 -19.19 -16.05
C ARG A 194 48.54 -18.46 -17.23
N LYS A 195 48.98 -17.24 -17.57
CA LYS A 195 48.42 -16.45 -18.67
C LYS A 195 49.03 -16.88 -20.01
N THR A 196 48.20 -16.89 -21.04
CA THR A 196 48.62 -17.27 -22.40
C THR A 196 49.04 -16.06 -23.22
N VAL A 197 49.88 -16.30 -24.23
CA VAL A 197 50.31 -15.24 -25.17
C VAL A 197 49.14 -14.75 -26.02
N SER A 198 48.16 -15.61 -26.31
CA SER A 198 46.93 -15.24 -27.04
C SER A 198 46.08 -14.24 -26.26
N GLU A 199 45.83 -14.48 -24.96
CA GLU A 199 45.10 -13.54 -24.10
C GLU A 199 45.77 -12.16 -24.03
N PHE A 200 47.10 -12.14 -24.02
CA PHE A 200 47.86 -10.89 -24.05
C PHE A 200 47.69 -10.13 -25.37
N VAL A 201 47.75 -10.85 -26.49
CA VAL A 201 47.56 -10.26 -27.84
C VAL A 201 46.13 -9.72 -28.00
N GLU A 202 45.12 -10.45 -27.56
CA GLU A 202 43.72 -10.00 -27.59
C GLU A 202 43.50 -8.75 -26.72
N HIS A 203 44.08 -8.71 -25.52
CA HIS A 203 43.99 -7.55 -24.64
C HIS A 203 44.67 -6.31 -25.24
N MET A 204 45.85 -6.46 -25.85
CA MET A 204 46.56 -5.37 -26.52
C MET A 204 45.82 -4.91 -27.78
N GLY A 205 45.23 -5.85 -28.54
CA GLY A 205 44.38 -5.55 -29.69
C GLY A 205 43.13 -4.76 -29.31
N ALA A 206 42.48 -5.12 -28.19
CA ALA A 206 41.34 -4.38 -27.65
C ALA A 206 41.69 -2.95 -27.17
N MET A 207 42.97 -2.69 -26.83
CA MET A 207 43.48 -1.34 -26.53
C MET A 207 43.96 -0.58 -27.78
N GLY A 208 43.82 -1.16 -28.98
CA GLY A 208 44.20 -0.54 -30.24
C GLY A 208 45.65 -0.78 -30.68
N VAL A 209 46.41 -1.62 -29.98
CA VAL A 209 47.80 -1.94 -30.33
C VAL A 209 47.84 -3.15 -31.24
N LYS A 210 48.32 -2.97 -32.48
CA LYS A 210 48.40 -4.03 -33.50
C LYS A 210 49.55 -5.01 -33.19
N THR A 211 49.34 -5.96 -32.27
CA THR A 211 50.29 -7.05 -32.00
C THR A 211 49.92 -8.30 -32.80
N LYS A 212 50.77 -8.74 -33.73
CA LYS A 212 50.63 -10.07 -34.34
C LYS A 212 51.33 -11.07 -33.42
N ALA A 213 50.68 -12.17 -33.03
CA ALA A 213 51.27 -13.22 -32.19
C ALA A 213 52.62 -13.75 -32.74
N LYS A 214 52.79 -13.72 -34.07
CA LYS A 214 54.02 -14.10 -34.78
C LYS A 214 55.16 -13.07 -34.68
N ALA A 215 54.88 -11.79 -34.38
CA ALA A 215 55.84 -10.69 -34.37
C ALA A 215 56.57 -10.50 -33.03
N LEU A 216 56.06 -11.12 -31.95
CA LEU A 216 56.66 -11.03 -30.61
C LEU A 216 57.79 -12.07 -30.44
N ALA A 217 58.94 -11.82 -31.06
CA ALA A 217 60.10 -12.72 -31.07
C ALA A 217 60.64 -13.09 -29.67
N ASN A 218 60.49 -12.20 -28.69
CA ASN A 218 60.99 -12.38 -27.32
C ASN A 218 60.16 -13.38 -26.49
N LEU A 219 58.89 -13.62 -26.83
CA LEU A 219 58.03 -14.59 -26.14
C LEU A 219 58.22 -16.03 -26.67
N ARG A 220 58.66 -16.19 -27.92
CA ARG A 220 58.96 -17.50 -28.53
C ARG A 220 60.13 -18.22 -27.87
N LYS A 221 61.15 -17.50 -27.40
CA LYS A 221 62.31 -18.09 -26.70
C LYS A 221 61.97 -18.73 -25.35
N ALA A 222 60.87 -18.33 -24.71
CA ALA A 222 60.41 -18.90 -23.44
C ALA A 222 59.41 -20.06 -23.59
N ALA A 223 58.79 -20.22 -24.77
CA ALA A 223 57.83 -21.28 -25.07
C ALA A 223 58.47 -22.54 -25.69
N SER A 224 59.74 -22.46 -26.11
CA SER A 224 60.50 -23.67 -26.46
C SER A 224 60.94 -24.36 -25.17
N PRO A 225 60.54 -25.62 -24.89
CA PRO A 225 61.12 -26.33 -23.78
C PRO A 225 62.61 -26.48 -24.07
N LYS A 226 63.47 -26.03 -23.16
CA LYS A 226 64.84 -26.54 -23.11
C LYS A 226 64.74 -28.04 -22.82
N ALA A 227 64.77 -28.84 -23.89
CA ALA A 227 65.06 -30.25 -23.81
C ALA A 227 66.52 -30.38 -23.34
N ASN A 228 66.73 -30.56 -22.05
CA ASN A 228 67.97 -31.07 -21.46
C ASN A 228 67.64 -31.62 -20.07
N GLY A 229 67.40 -32.93 -20.01
CA GLY A 229 67.18 -33.70 -18.79
C GLY A 229 66.30 -34.92 -19.06
N PRO A 230 66.78 -36.16 -18.81
CA PRO A 230 66.03 -37.36 -19.13
C PRO A 230 64.86 -37.57 -18.16
N ASP A 231 63.81 -38.18 -18.69
CA ASP A 231 62.66 -38.78 -18.00
C ASP A 231 62.61 -38.68 -16.48
N SER A 232 61.65 -37.90 -15.96
CA SER A 232 61.09 -38.19 -14.64
C SER A 232 59.61 -37.82 -14.51
N ARG A 233 58.80 -38.87 -14.64
CA ARG A 233 57.68 -39.24 -13.75
C ARG A 233 56.53 -38.23 -13.62
N GLY A 234 55.54 -38.43 -14.49
CA GLY A 234 54.16 -38.02 -14.28
C GLY A 234 53.15 -39.02 -14.86
N ARG A 235 53.40 -40.34 -14.75
CA ARG A 235 52.36 -41.34 -15.03
C ARG A 235 51.27 -41.19 -13.97
N SER A 236 50.07 -40.79 -14.38
CA SER A 236 48.87 -40.88 -13.56
C SER A 236 48.62 -42.34 -13.20
N ALA A 237 48.74 -42.66 -11.91
CA ALA A 237 48.25 -43.93 -11.37
C ALA A 237 46.73 -43.86 -11.25
N THR A 238 46.04 -44.06 -12.36
CA THR A 238 44.65 -44.55 -12.35
C THR A 238 44.67 -45.92 -13.01
N ARG A 239 44.72 -46.96 -12.17
CA ARG A 239 44.36 -48.32 -12.59
C ARG A 239 42.89 -48.27 -13.01
N ASP A 240 42.66 -48.33 -14.31
CA ASP A 240 41.36 -48.68 -14.86
C ASP A 240 41.37 -50.18 -15.15
N GLY A 241 40.54 -50.91 -14.41
CA GLY A 241 40.19 -52.28 -14.72
C GLY A 241 38.96 -52.24 -15.61
N GLY A 242 39.18 -52.41 -16.91
CA GLY A 242 38.12 -52.41 -17.91
C GLY A 242 38.57 -53.14 -19.17
N SER A 243 38.57 -54.47 -19.11
CA SER A 243 38.56 -55.30 -20.32
C SER A 243 37.16 -55.19 -20.96
N GLY A 244 37.09 -54.76 -22.22
CA GLY A 244 35.84 -54.70 -22.98
C GLY A 244 36.02 -53.98 -24.30
N MET A 245 35.94 -54.74 -25.39
CA MET A 245 36.24 -54.38 -26.77
C MET A 245 35.08 -53.62 -27.45
N GLU A 246 35.45 -52.56 -28.18
CA GLU A 246 34.93 -52.09 -29.48
C GLU A 246 33.62 -51.26 -29.70
N VAL A 247 33.83 -50.26 -30.59
CA VAL A 247 32.99 -49.48 -31.55
C VAL A 247 32.14 -48.26 -31.11
N ASP A 248 32.62 -47.09 -31.59
CA ASP A 248 32.04 -45.80 -31.98
C ASP A 248 30.62 -45.36 -31.57
N VAL A 249 30.51 -44.13 -31.04
CA VAL A 249 29.89 -42.94 -31.69
C VAL A 249 29.82 -41.78 -30.68
N ALA A 250 30.05 -40.58 -31.20
CA ALA A 250 30.26 -39.32 -30.51
C ALA A 250 29.06 -38.77 -29.68
N VAL A 251 29.38 -37.70 -28.92
CA VAL A 251 28.49 -36.59 -28.47
C VAL A 251 28.03 -36.63 -27.00
N VAL A 252 28.51 -35.60 -26.28
CA VAL A 252 27.92 -34.90 -25.12
C VAL A 252 27.95 -35.57 -23.74
N GLY A 253 28.57 -34.84 -22.80
CA GLY A 253 28.10 -34.73 -21.42
C GLY A 253 28.46 -35.90 -20.52
N SER A 254 29.60 -35.77 -19.83
CA SER A 254 29.94 -36.63 -18.70
C SER A 254 28.78 -36.69 -17.70
N LYS A 255 28.16 -37.87 -17.60
CA LYS A 255 27.12 -38.20 -16.62
C LYS A 255 27.69 -38.06 -15.20
N ARG A 256 27.47 -36.92 -14.55
CA ARG A 256 27.61 -36.80 -13.08
C ARG A 256 26.29 -37.21 -12.44
N GLY A 257 26.12 -38.52 -12.28
CA GLY A 257 25.02 -39.13 -11.53
C GLY A 257 25.57 -39.99 -10.39
N ARG A 258 26.21 -39.38 -9.40
CA ARG A 258 26.44 -40.01 -8.09
C ARG A 258 26.14 -38.97 -7.02
N SER A 259 25.10 -39.25 -6.25
CA SER A 259 24.54 -38.48 -5.14
C SER A 259 25.58 -37.66 -4.38
N GLN A 260 25.63 -36.35 -4.66
CA GLN A 260 26.17 -35.38 -3.72
C GLN A 260 25.01 -34.57 -3.17
N VAL A 261 24.59 -34.94 -1.97
CA VAL A 261 23.79 -34.08 -1.09
C VAL A 261 24.59 -32.79 -0.88
N PRO A 262 24.02 -31.59 -1.02
CA PRO A 262 24.73 -30.35 -0.70
C PRO A 262 25.08 -30.38 0.79
N GLN A 263 26.37 -30.39 1.14
CA GLN A 263 26.78 -30.19 2.52
C GLN A 263 26.46 -28.76 2.93
N ASP A 264 25.44 -28.62 3.75
CA ASP A 264 25.15 -27.40 4.48
C ASP A 264 26.27 -27.16 5.50
N ARG A 265 26.89 -25.98 5.43
CA ARG A 265 28.06 -25.62 6.26
C ARG A 265 27.58 -25.16 7.62
N SER A 266 27.33 -26.10 8.54
CA SER A 266 27.21 -25.78 9.97
C SER A 266 28.23 -26.57 10.79
N ILE A 267 29.06 -25.81 11.50
CA ILE A 267 30.12 -26.26 12.40
C ILE A 267 29.49 -26.98 13.60
N THR A 268 29.37 -28.30 13.55
CA THR A 268 29.49 -29.18 14.73
C THR A 268 30.04 -30.52 14.27
N ARG A 269 31.15 -30.96 14.87
CA ARG A 269 31.77 -32.26 14.57
C ARG A 269 30.84 -33.36 15.07
N ARG A 270 29.99 -33.92 14.20
CA ARG A 270 29.34 -35.21 14.45
C ARG A 270 29.88 -36.25 13.48
N ASN A 271 30.04 -37.47 13.97
CA ASN A 271 30.59 -38.59 13.25
C ASN A 271 29.73 -38.91 12.00
N PRO A 272 30.30 -38.98 10.78
CA PRO A 272 29.53 -39.15 9.54
C PRO A 272 28.76 -40.48 9.48
N SER A 273 29.17 -41.49 10.26
CA SER A 273 28.46 -42.77 10.40
C SER A 273 27.13 -42.67 11.15
N GLN A 274 26.92 -41.64 11.97
CA GLN A 274 25.66 -41.40 12.68
C GLN A 274 24.67 -40.53 11.87
N MET A 275 25.17 -39.64 11.00
CA MET A 275 24.34 -38.78 10.13
C MET A 275 23.62 -39.55 9.02
N ALA A 276 24.21 -40.65 8.52
CA ALA A 276 23.59 -41.46 7.47
C ALA A 276 22.30 -42.18 7.91
N ARG A 277 22.05 -42.28 9.23
CA ARG A 277 20.90 -42.99 9.80
C ARG A 277 19.87 -42.07 10.46
N SER A 278 20.17 -40.79 10.65
CA SER A 278 19.23 -39.83 11.23
C SER A 278 18.51 -39.05 10.12
N ARG A 279 17.27 -39.41 9.82
CA ARG A 279 16.36 -38.50 9.08
C ARG A 279 16.03 -37.32 10.00
N SER A 280 15.98 -36.10 9.47
CA SER A 280 15.56 -34.95 10.28
C SER A 280 14.14 -35.17 10.80
N PRO A 281 13.79 -34.70 12.02
CA PRO A 281 12.43 -34.83 12.56
C PRO A 281 11.34 -34.26 11.64
N SER A 282 11.70 -33.24 10.86
CA SER A 282 10.83 -32.61 9.85
C SER A 282 10.62 -33.48 8.61
N ALA A 283 11.45 -34.50 8.38
CA ALA A 283 11.34 -35.44 7.27
C ALA A 283 10.99 -36.88 7.71
N SER A 284 11.04 -37.18 9.00
CA SER A 284 10.58 -38.44 9.57
C SER A 284 9.05 -38.44 9.66
N GLY A 285 8.38 -39.10 8.71
CA GLY A 285 6.91 -39.19 8.65
C GLY A 285 6.32 -38.86 7.28
N LEU A 286 7.11 -38.24 6.40
CA LEU A 286 6.73 -37.98 5.01
C LEU A 286 7.43 -38.98 4.09
N ARG A 287 6.63 -39.58 3.20
CA ARG A 287 7.05 -40.70 2.36
C ARG A 287 7.94 -40.22 1.21
N ASP A 288 7.47 -39.21 0.47
CA ASP A 288 8.12 -38.73 -0.74
C ASP A 288 8.64 -37.28 -0.61
N GLU A 289 9.62 -36.92 -1.44
CA GLU A 289 10.13 -35.55 -1.53
C GLU A 289 9.06 -34.53 -1.97
N LYS A 290 8.05 -34.98 -2.71
CA LYS A 290 6.91 -34.14 -3.11
C LYS A 290 6.09 -33.73 -1.88
N ASP A 291 5.87 -34.64 -0.95
CA ASP A 291 5.13 -34.39 0.28
C ASP A 291 5.92 -33.47 1.22
N LEU A 292 7.25 -33.62 1.27
CA LEU A 292 8.14 -32.70 1.98
C LEU A 292 8.00 -31.27 1.47
N LYS A 293 8.06 -31.07 0.14
CA LYS A 293 7.89 -29.74 -0.47
C LYS A 293 6.50 -29.17 -0.21
N LYS A 294 5.46 -30.01 -0.21
CA LYS A 294 4.09 -29.59 0.10
C LYS A 294 3.95 -29.17 1.56
N ALA A 295 4.51 -29.94 2.50
CA ALA A 295 4.52 -29.61 3.92
C ALA A 295 5.26 -28.29 4.19
N GLU A 296 6.41 -28.07 3.57
CA GLU A 296 7.14 -26.81 3.68
C GLU A 296 6.34 -25.61 3.15
N LYS A 297 5.64 -25.80 2.02
CA LYS A 297 4.76 -24.76 1.45
C LYS A 297 3.60 -24.43 2.40
N MET A 298 2.97 -25.43 3.02
CA MET A 298 1.91 -25.23 3.99
C MET A 298 2.42 -24.52 5.25
N ALA A 299 3.61 -24.86 5.74
CA ALA A 299 4.25 -24.17 6.87
C ALA A 299 4.54 -22.68 6.57
N LYS A 300 5.05 -22.37 5.37
CA LYS A 300 5.23 -20.96 4.94
C LYS A 300 3.90 -20.22 4.82
N GLN A 301 2.84 -20.90 4.40
CA GLN A 301 1.51 -20.29 4.29
C GLN A 301 0.89 -20.00 5.67
N SER A 302 1.05 -20.89 6.65
CA SER A 302 0.54 -20.66 8.01
C SER A 302 1.26 -19.52 8.72
N GLN A 303 2.56 -19.35 8.47
CA GLN A 303 3.37 -18.27 9.04
C GLN A 303 3.03 -16.87 8.48
N ARG A 304 2.32 -16.75 7.35
CA ARG A 304 1.98 -15.44 6.74
C ARG A 304 1.29 -14.48 7.71
N LYS A 305 0.36 -14.97 8.54
CA LYS A 305 -0.35 -14.13 9.52
C LYS A 305 0.61 -13.51 10.54
N ILE A 306 1.58 -14.31 11.01
CA ILE A 306 2.61 -13.91 11.98
C ILE A 306 3.51 -12.84 11.34
N THR A 307 3.90 -13.04 10.08
CA THR A 307 4.73 -12.08 9.33
C THR A 307 4.00 -10.77 9.03
N ILE A 308 2.72 -10.83 8.65
CA ILE A 308 1.89 -9.62 8.41
C ILE A 308 1.76 -8.78 9.68
N MET A 309 1.59 -9.43 10.83
CA MET A 309 1.52 -8.77 12.14
C MET A 309 2.88 -8.31 12.69
N GLY A 310 3.98 -8.63 11.99
CA GLY A 310 5.34 -8.22 12.38
C GLY A 310 5.90 -8.94 13.62
N HIS A 311 5.38 -10.12 13.96
CA HIS A 311 5.89 -10.90 15.10
C HIS A 311 7.27 -11.49 14.80
N ALA A 312 8.13 -11.58 15.83
CA ALA A 312 9.46 -12.15 15.68
C ALA A 312 9.45 -13.67 15.36
N GLY A 313 8.37 -14.36 15.72
CA GLY A 313 8.17 -15.79 15.46
C GLY A 313 6.88 -16.29 16.11
N GLU A 314 6.65 -17.61 16.04
CA GLU A 314 5.45 -18.24 16.62
C GLU A 314 5.35 -18.16 18.15
N SER A 315 6.48 -17.94 18.81
CA SER A 315 6.57 -17.78 20.27
C SER A 315 6.28 -16.36 20.73
N ASP A 316 6.30 -15.37 19.83
CA ASP A 316 6.06 -13.97 20.18
C ASP A 316 4.56 -13.70 20.27
N ARG A 317 4.03 -13.85 21.48
CA ARG A 317 2.60 -13.65 21.81
C ARG A 317 2.38 -12.48 22.77
N ARG A 318 3.31 -11.51 22.80
CA ARG A 318 3.24 -10.37 23.71
C ARG A 318 2.09 -9.44 23.32
N ILE A 319 1.21 -9.13 24.27
CA ILE A 319 0.12 -8.18 24.09
C ILE A 319 0.55 -6.81 24.64
N PRO A 320 0.81 -5.80 23.79
CA PRO A 320 1.17 -4.46 24.26
C PRO A 320 -0.07 -3.72 24.80
N CYS A 321 0.11 -3.01 25.91
CA CYS A 321 -0.92 -2.12 26.46
C CYS A 321 -1.02 -0.85 25.61
N LYS A 322 -2.01 -0.78 24.71
CA LYS A 322 -2.23 0.39 23.83
C LYS A 322 -2.50 1.69 24.59
N ARG A 323 -3.15 1.60 25.75
CA ARG A 323 -3.57 2.75 26.57
C ARG A 323 -3.10 2.58 28.01
N PRO A 324 -1.82 2.84 28.30
CA PRO A 324 -1.31 2.70 29.67
C PRO A 324 -1.96 3.76 30.59
N LYS A 325 -2.38 3.33 31.78
CA LYS A 325 -3.13 4.17 32.72
C LYS A 325 -2.36 5.43 33.13
N HIS A 326 -1.07 5.33 33.38
CA HIS A 326 -0.23 6.46 33.82
C HIS A 326 -0.07 7.57 32.76
N LEU A 327 -0.39 7.31 31.48
CA LEU A 327 -0.43 8.35 30.45
C LEU A 327 -1.82 8.98 30.29
N ASN A 328 -2.88 8.20 30.53
CA ASN A 328 -4.25 8.55 30.14
C ASN A 328 -5.18 8.84 31.33
N SER A 329 -4.68 8.75 32.57
CA SER A 329 -5.46 8.94 33.78
C SER A 329 -4.73 9.88 34.73
N GLY A 330 -5.47 10.86 35.26
CA GLY A 330 -4.93 11.89 36.17
C GLY A 330 -4.69 13.23 35.46
N LYS A 331 -4.69 14.31 36.23
CA LYS A 331 -4.34 15.66 35.77
C LYS A 331 -3.12 16.14 36.57
N ARG A 332 -2.23 16.89 35.93
CA ARG A 332 -1.07 17.49 36.61
C ARG A 332 -1.54 18.62 37.52
N GLY A 333 -1.36 18.45 38.83
CA GLY A 333 -1.58 19.50 39.83
C GLY A 333 -0.33 20.37 40.04
N MET A 334 -0.43 21.32 40.96
CA MET A 334 0.72 22.09 41.44
C MET A 334 1.53 21.24 42.44
N GLY A 335 2.83 21.05 42.19
CA GLY A 335 3.72 20.27 43.06
C GLY A 335 4.52 19.19 42.32
N LYS A 336 4.73 18.03 42.97
CA LYS A 336 5.47 16.90 42.40
C LYS A 336 4.76 16.33 41.17
N THR A 337 5.54 15.95 40.16
CA THR A 337 5.05 15.39 38.90
C THR A 337 5.53 13.95 38.72
N ASP A 338 4.76 13.14 37.99
CA ASP A 338 5.01 11.70 37.80
C ASP A 338 6.14 11.39 36.82
N ARG A 339 6.52 12.36 35.98
CA ARG A 339 7.60 12.23 34.99
C ARG A 339 8.45 13.49 34.95
N ARG A 340 9.74 13.31 34.73
CA ARG A 340 10.74 14.39 34.69
C ARG A 340 10.53 15.35 33.52
#